data_AF-G2QAJ4-F1
#
_entry.id   AF-G2QAJ4-F1
#
_cell.length_a   1.000
_cell.length_b   1.000
_cell.length_c   1.000
_cell.angle_alpha   90.00
_cell.angle_beta   90.00
_cell.angle_gamma   90.00
#
_symmetry.space_group_name_H-M   'P 1'
#
loop_
_entity.id
_entity.type
_entity.pdbx_description
1 polymer ?
#
loop_
_entity_poly.entity_id
_entity_poly.type
_entity_poly.pdbx_seq_one_letter_code
_entity_poly.pdbx_strand_id
1 'polypeptide(L)'
;MESMELPPFLSSEPMQGEPPCRWADFLSPKLRRFPRDGQRVRWVKFLGHGAEGIVCRVRFGDDNQHFALKTFFYTAPLPLSASDRYGLGMWSLEGEARMVASLEQVCSGLRQASHSPVFVPKQRITRLDALSSLYACSDEGRQSRVFGDLPEDQKVSLSDMFASTRVRRCYGWIRLGGEALMHLNRLISWDKRLERKGELIPAFFEPERHYYGIVYEYIPPATLEVDAVQRQIDFFYY
;
A
#
# COMPACT_ATOMS: atom_id res chain seq x y z
N MET A 1 -17.24 -25.42 -7.46
CA MET A 1 -16.72 -24.38 -6.56
C MET A 1 -15.45 -23.86 -7.21
N GLU A 2 -15.56 -22.78 -7.98
CA GLU A 2 -14.41 -22.20 -8.71
C GLU A 2 -13.32 -21.84 -7.69
N SER A 3 -12.13 -22.41 -7.84
CA SER A 3 -10.98 -21.92 -7.10
C SER A 3 -10.68 -20.52 -7.64
N MET A 4 -11.15 -19.48 -6.96
CA MET A 4 -10.77 -18.13 -7.29
C MET A 4 -9.27 -18.00 -7.07
N GLU A 5 -8.53 -18.01 -8.17
CA GLU A 5 -7.11 -17.74 -8.20
C GLU A 5 -6.87 -16.35 -7.62
N LEU A 6 -5.89 -16.24 -6.71
CA LEU A 6 -5.54 -14.96 -6.12
C LEU A 6 -4.94 -14.05 -7.19
N PRO A 7 -5.24 -12.73 -7.17
CA PRO A 7 -4.56 -11.78 -8.02
C PRO A 7 -3.02 -11.93 -7.93
N PRO A 8 -2.28 -11.79 -9.04
CA PRO A 8 -0.86 -12.15 -9.09
C PRO A 8 0.07 -11.28 -8.22
N PHE A 9 -0.42 -10.13 -7.75
CA PHE A 9 0.25 -9.21 -6.84
C PHE A 9 -0.16 -9.41 -5.36
N LEU A 10 -0.97 -10.41 -5.06
CA LEU A 10 -1.30 -10.82 -3.70
C LEU A 10 -0.65 -12.18 -3.39
N SER A 11 -0.12 -12.32 -2.19
CA SER A 11 0.43 -13.57 -1.66
C SER A 11 -0.49 -14.14 -0.59
N SER A 12 -0.69 -15.46 -0.59
CA SER A 12 -1.42 -16.17 0.47
C SER A 12 -0.64 -16.26 1.80
N GLU A 13 0.67 -15.98 1.75
CA GLU A 13 1.53 -15.97 2.92
C GLU A 13 1.05 -14.90 3.91
N PRO A 14 0.96 -15.23 5.22
CA PRO A 14 0.57 -14.25 6.22
C PRO A 14 1.67 -13.19 6.38
N MET A 15 1.28 -11.94 6.59
CA MET A 15 2.17 -10.82 6.91
C MET A 15 2.67 -10.92 8.35
N GLN A 16 3.56 -11.89 8.60
CA GLN A 16 4.24 -12.12 9.86
C GLN A 16 5.74 -12.22 9.62
N GLY A 17 6.54 -11.60 10.49
CA GLY A 17 7.99 -11.51 10.31
C GLY A 17 8.39 -10.63 9.12
N GLU A 18 9.67 -10.71 8.75
CA GLU A 18 10.23 -9.94 7.63
C GLU A 18 9.73 -10.47 6.28
N PRO A 19 9.48 -9.57 5.29
CA PRO A 19 9.28 -9.99 3.92
C PRO A 19 10.59 -10.51 3.31
N PRO A 20 10.51 -11.29 2.22
CA PRO A 20 11.68 -11.59 1.40
C PRO A 20 12.20 -10.31 0.73
N CYS A 21 13.53 -10.16 0.68
CA CYS A 21 14.21 -8.94 0.24
C CYS A 21 15.18 -9.17 -0.92
N ARG A 22 15.04 -10.26 -1.69
CA ARG A 22 15.86 -10.46 -2.88
C ARG A 22 15.43 -9.50 -3.98
N TRP A 23 16.34 -9.15 -4.89
CA TRP A 23 16.01 -8.25 -6.00
C TRP A 23 14.83 -8.75 -6.84
N ALA A 24 14.71 -10.07 -7.04
CA ALA A 24 13.56 -10.67 -7.72
C ALA A 24 12.22 -10.35 -7.05
N ASP A 25 12.19 -10.23 -5.72
CA ASP A 25 10.97 -9.91 -4.97
C ASP A 25 10.58 -8.42 -5.13
N PHE A 26 11.55 -7.54 -5.35
CA PHE A 26 11.29 -6.13 -5.67
C PHE A 26 10.77 -5.94 -7.11
N LEU A 27 11.15 -6.82 -8.04
CA LEU A 27 10.67 -6.78 -9.42
C LEU A 27 9.22 -7.28 -9.58
N SER A 28 8.77 -8.14 -8.66
CA SER A 28 7.40 -8.66 -8.64
C SER A 28 6.85 -8.68 -7.21
N PRO A 29 6.65 -7.49 -6.61
CA PRO A 29 6.26 -7.39 -5.22
C PRO A 29 4.82 -7.90 -5.04
N LYS A 30 4.64 -8.76 -4.05
CA LYS A 30 3.33 -9.32 -3.68
C LYS A 30 2.97 -8.95 -2.27
N LEU A 31 1.79 -8.34 -2.10
CA LEU A 31 1.31 -8.00 -0.77
C LEU A 31 0.91 -9.27 -0.02
N ARG A 32 1.45 -9.46 1.18
CA ARG A 32 1.13 -10.59 2.06
C ARG A 32 -0.25 -10.43 2.70
N ARG A 33 -0.87 -11.55 3.05
CA ARG A 33 -2.22 -11.61 3.63
C ARG A 33 -2.22 -11.13 5.07
N PHE A 34 -3.22 -10.37 5.47
CA PHE A 34 -3.40 -9.99 6.86
C PHE A 34 -3.60 -11.23 7.74
N PRO A 35 -2.85 -11.40 8.84
CA PRO A 35 -2.91 -12.61 9.65
C PRO A 35 -4.28 -12.93 10.26
N ARG A 36 -5.18 -11.95 10.32
CA ARG A 36 -6.53 -12.10 10.87
C ARG A 36 -7.61 -12.06 9.78
N ASP A 37 -7.22 -12.30 8.52
CA ASP A 37 -8.17 -12.51 7.43
C ASP A 37 -9.18 -13.61 7.78
N GLY A 38 -10.43 -13.43 7.40
CA GLY A 38 -11.55 -14.29 7.79
C GLY A 38 -12.15 -14.04 9.18
N GLN A 39 -11.51 -13.24 10.05
CA GLN A 39 -12.13 -12.83 11.31
C GLN A 39 -13.27 -11.82 11.08
N ARG A 40 -14.26 -11.82 11.99
CA ARG A 40 -15.36 -10.86 11.96
C ARG A 40 -14.84 -9.43 12.03
N VAL A 41 -15.17 -8.63 11.01
CA VAL A 41 -14.88 -7.20 10.98
C VAL A 41 -15.96 -6.45 11.76
N ARG A 42 -15.52 -5.65 12.74
CA ARG A 42 -16.38 -4.70 13.46
C ARG A 42 -16.14 -3.31 12.92
N TRP A 43 -17.13 -2.77 12.21
CA TRP A 43 -17.11 -1.43 11.63
C TRP A 43 -17.31 -0.39 12.72
N VAL A 44 -16.31 0.45 12.96
CA VAL A 44 -16.33 1.44 14.06
C VAL A 44 -16.73 2.81 13.56
N LYS A 45 -16.04 3.32 12.54
CA LYS A 45 -16.27 4.68 12.03
C LYS A 45 -15.87 4.78 10.56
N PHE A 46 -16.71 5.44 9.76
CA PHE A 46 -16.37 5.84 8.41
C PHE A 46 -15.30 6.94 8.43
N LEU A 47 -14.22 6.77 7.67
CA LEU A 47 -13.12 7.74 7.59
C LEU A 47 -13.14 8.53 6.28
N GLY A 48 -13.64 7.95 5.20
CA GLY A 48 -13.74 8.63 3.90
C GLY A 48 -14.02 7.65 2.77
N HIS A 49 -14.36 8.20 1.60
CA HIS A 49 -14.45 7.46 0.35
C HIS A 49 -13.79 8.28 -0.77
N GLY A 50 -13.41 7.61 -1.84
CA GLY A 50 -12.91 8.23 -3.07
C GLY A 50 -13.29 7.37 -4.27
N ALA A 51 -12.76 7.71 -5.45
CA ALA A 51 -13.08 7.01 -6.70
C ALA A 51 -12.76 5.50 -6.67
N GLU A 52 -11.79 5.09 -5.83
CA GLU A 52 -11.26 3.74 -5.80
C GLU A 52 -11.92 2.83 -4.77
N GLY A 53 -12.52 3.41 -3.71
CA GLY A 53 -12.94 2.65 -2.55
C GLY A 53 -13.36 3.48 -1.35
N ILE A 54 -13.59 2.79 -0.24
CA ILE A 54 -13.93 3.38 1.07
C ILE A 54 -12.84 3.10 2.09
N VAL A 55 -12.74 3.95 3.09
CA VAL A 55 -11.85 3.76 4.25
C VAL A 55 -12.67 3.82 5.53
N CYS A 56 -12.53 2.78 6.36
CA CYS A 56 -13.20 2.70 7.65
C CYS A 56 -12.20 2.38 8.77
N ARG A 57 -12.44 2.96 9.96
CA ARG A 57 -11.87 2.47 11.22
C ARG A 57 -12.59 1.19 11.58
N VAL A 58 -11.83 0.12 11.78
CA VAL A 58 -12.36 -1.21 12.11
C VAL A 58 -11.63 -1.84 13.29
N ARG A 59 -12.20 -2.92 13.81
CA ARG A 59 -11.57 -3.89 14.71
C ARG A 59 -11.80 -5.29 14.14
N PHE A 60 -10.94 -6.25 14.47
CA PHE A 60 -11.08 -7.64 14.07
C PHE A 60 -11.28 -8.52 15.30
N GLY A 61 -12.28 -9.41 15.27
CA GLY A 61 -12.60 -10.29 16.39
C GLY A 61 -12.99 -9.51 17.66
N ASP A 62 -12.51 -9.97 18.81
CA ASP A 62 -12.71 -9.34 20.12
C ASP A 62 -11.58 -8.38 20.53
N ASP A 63 -10.54 -8.24 19.70
CA ASP A 63 -9.41 -7.35 19.98
C ASP A 63 -9.84 -5.88 20.03
N ASN A 64 -9.28 -5.11 20.97
CA ASN A 64 -9.45 -3.67 21.14
C ASN A 64 -8.58 -2.83 20.18
N GLN A 65 -7.63 -3.43 19.46
CA GLN A 65 -6.82 -2.72 18.48
C GLN A 65 -7.63 -2.21 17.29
N HIS A 66 -7.43 -0.94 16.94
CA HIS A 66 -8.06 -0.29 15.79
C HIS A 66 -7.16 -0.29 14.56
N PHE A 67 -7.79 -0.46 13.40
CA PHE A 67 -7.15 -0.44 12.09
C PHE A 67 -7.89 0.50 11.15
N ALA A 68 -7.20 1.00 10.13
CA ALA A 68 -7.84 1.63 8.98
C ALA A 68 -7.92 0.58 7.86
N LEU A 69 -9.13 0.26 7.41
CA LEU A 69 -9.37 -0.68 6.32
C LEU A 69 -9.81 0.11 5.08
N LYS A 70 -8.98 0.10 4.03
CA LYS A 70 -9.37 0.58 2.70
C LYS A 70 -9.92 -0.59 1.91
N THR A 71 -11.19 -0.52 1.52
CA THR A 71 -11.86 -1.54 0.68
C THR A 71 -12.06 -0.97 -0.72
N PHE A 72 -11.61 -1.70 -1.74
CA PHE A 72 -11.65 -1.26 -3.12
C PHE A 72 -12.96 -1.68 -3.80
N PHE A 73 -13.50 -0.82 -4.65
CA PHE A 73 -14.72 -1.13 -5.40
C PHE A 73 -14.49 -2.10 -6.56
N TYR A 74 -13.30 -2.06 -7.15
CA TYR A 74 -12.96 -2.82 -8.35
C TYR A 74 -11.93 -3.91 -8.05
N THR A 75 -12.35 -5.16 -8.18
CA THR A 75 -11.51 -6.35 -7.98
C THR A 75 -10.91 -6.89 -9.27
N ALA A 76 -11.14 -6.21 -10.39
CA ALA A 76 -10.56 -6.51 -11.69
C ALA A 76 -10.27 -5.19 -12.42
N PRO A 77 -9.35 -5.18 -13.39
CA PRO A 77 -9.14 -4.02 -14.26
C PRO A 77 -10.46 -3.58 -14.90
N LEU A 78 -10.70 -2.28 -14.93
CA LEU A 78 -11.80 -1.74 -15.71
C LEU A 78 -11.51 -1.91 -17.21
N PRO A 79 -12.54 -2.10 -18.06
CA PRO A 79 -12.35 -2.10 -19.51
C PRO A 79 -11.66 -0.81 -19.96
N LEU A 80 -10.79 -0.90 -20.97
CA LEU A 80 -10.01 0.24 -21.51
C LEU A 80 -10.87 1.48 -21.81
N SER A 81 -12.09 1.27 -22.31
CA SER A 81 -13.03 2.35 -22.63
C SER A 81 -13.59 3.08 -21.39
N ALA A 82 -13.53 2.48 -20.22
CA ALA A 82 -13.86 3.11 -18.94
C ALA A 82 -12.60 3.67 -18.26
N SER A 83 -11.44 3.02 -18.45
CA SER A 83 -10.18 3.43 -17.82
C SER A 83 -9.66 4.77 -18.37
N ASP A 84 -9.75 4.99 -19.69
CA ASP A 84 -9.29 6.24 -20.32
C ASP A 84 -10.20 7.43 -20.05
N ARG A 85 -11.52 7.20 -19.92
CA ARG A 85 -12.51 8.26 -19.65
C ARG A 85 -12.48 8.79 -18.23
N TYR A 86 -12.03 7.98 -17.27
CA TYR A 86 -12.04 8.34 -15.85
C TYR A 86 -10.64 8.51 -15.25
N GLY A 87 -9.57 8.41 -16.07
CA GLY A 87 -8.20 8.36 -15.55
C GLY A 87 -7.94 7.15 -14.65
N LEU A 88 -8.80 6.11 -14.72
CA LEU A 88 -8.73 4.87 -13.95
C LEU A 88 -7.91 3.80 -14.70
N GLY A 89 -6.98 4.24 -15.56
CA GLY A 89 -6.04 3.43 -16.36
C GLY A 89 -5.28 2.36 -15.58
N MET A 90 -5.14 2.55 -14.27
CA MET A 90 -4.46 1.63 -13.37
C MET A 90 -5.45 0.98 -12.41
N TRP A 91 -5.37 -0.35 -12.31
CA TRP A 91 -6.08 -1.11 -11.30
C TRP A 91 -5.62 -0.66 -9.90
N SER A 92 -6.41 0.19 -9.22
CA SER A 92 -6.00 0.84 -7.96
C SER A 92 -5.56 -0.14 -6.89
N LEU A 93 -6.26 -1.28 -6.77
CA LEU A 93 -5.89 -2.35 -5.84
C LEU A 93 -4.50 -2.91 -6.16
N GLU A 94 -4.19 -3.16 -7.44
CA GLU A 94 -2.86 -3.63 -7.84
C GLU A 94 -1.79 -2.59 -7.54
N GLY A 95 -2.01 -1.34 -7.95
CA GLY A 95 -1.07 -0.25 -7.75
C GLY A 95 -0.73 -0.04 -6.28
N GLU A 96 -1.76 0.02 -5.42
CA GLU A 96 -1.56 0.18 -3.98
C GLU A 96 -0.92 -1.05 -3.36
N ALA A 97 -1.37 -2.27 -3.69
CA ALA A 97 -0.79 -3.50 -3.16
C ALA A 97 0.70 -3.66 -3.50
N ARG A 98 1.09 -3.37 -4.75
CA ARG A 98 2.50 -3.41 -5.17
C ARG A 98 3.32 -2.34 -4.46
N MET A 99 2.80 -1.12 -4.35
CA MET A 99 3.47 -0.02 -3.65
C MET A 99 3.75 -0.38 -2.20
N VAL A 100 2.74 -0.87 -1.47
CA VAL A 100 2.92 -1.18 -0.04
C VAL A 100 3.77 -2.43 0.19
N ALA A 101 3.75 -3.39 -0.73
CA ALA A 101 4.64 -4.55 -0.68
C ALA A 101 6.11 -4.12 -0.89
N SER A 102 6.38 -3.26 -1.88
CA SER A 102 7.72 -2.69 -2.07
C SER A 102 8.17 -1.85 -0.88
N LEU A 103 7.27 -1.06 -0.28
CA LEU A 103 7.59 -0.28 0.91
C LEU A 103 7.94 -1.18 2.11
N GLU A 104 7.22 -2.30 2.28
CA GLU A 104 7.53 -3.30 3.29
C GLU A 104 8.96 -3.86 3.11
N GLN A 105 9.31 -4.21 1.87
CA GLN A 105 10.64 -4.72 1.52
C GLN A 105 11.74 -3.68 1.74
N VAL A 106 11.52 -2.42 1.36
CA VAL A 106 12.46 -1.31 1.65
C VAL A 106 12.66 -1.16 3.16
N CYS A 107 11.58 -1.06 3.93
CA CYS A 107 11.67 -0.91 5.38
C CYS A 107 12.33 -2.13 6.05
N SER A 108 12.14 -3.34 5.51
CA SER A 108 12.85 -4.55 5.96
C SER A 108 14.34 -4.48 5.67
N GLY A 109 14.72 -4.20 4.42
CA GLY A 109 16.11 -4.08 4.00
C GLY A 109 16.88 -3.02 4.81
N LEU A 110 16.26 -1.87 5.07
CA LEU A 110 16.85 -0.80 5.88
C LEU A 110 17.02 -1.19 7.35
N ARG A 111 16.09 -1.95 7.94
CA ARG A 111 16.24 -2.48 9.32
C ARG A 111 17.35 -3.51 9.42
N GLN A 112 17.50 -4.35 8.41
CA GLN A 112 18.57 -5.35 8.34
C GLN A 112 19.95 -4.73 8.08
N ALA A 113 20.00 -3.50 7.57
CA ALA A 113 21.23 -2.76 7.28
C ALA A 113 21.86 -2.08 8.51
N SER A 114 21.47 -2.44 9.73
CA SER A 114 21.83 -1.74 10.99
C SER A 114 23.33 -1.51 11.20
N HIS A 115 24.20 -2.34 10.62
CA HIS A 115 25.66 -2.23 10.73
C HIS A 115 26.36 -1.69 9.47
N SER A 116 25.62 -1.50 8.37
CA SER A 116 26.16 -1.06 7.08
C SER A 116 25.09 -0.22 6.37
N PRO A 117 25.11 1.12 6.53
CA PRO A 117 24.08 1.99 5.97
C PRO A 117 23.87 1.79 4.48
N VAL A 118 22.60 1.86 4.05
CA VAL A 118 22.23 1.85 2.64
C VAL A 118 22.39 3.26 2.11
N PHE A 119 23.34 3.45 1.21
CA PHE A 119 23.54 4.71 0.49
C PHE A 119 22.78 4.70 -0.83
N VAL A 120 22.36 5.88 -1.26
CA VAL A 120 21.70 6.13 -2.55
C VAL A 120 22.17 7.49 -3.10
N PRO A 121 22.15 7.70 -4.43
CA PRO A 121 22.52 8.99 -5.01
C PRO A 121 21.65 10.13 -4.47
N LYS A 122 22.26 11.26 -4.14
CA LYS A 122 21.60 12.46 -3.63
C LYS A 122 20.67 13.13 -4.65
N GLN A 123 20.90 12.89 -5.95
CA GLN A 123 20.02 13.39 -7.00
C GLN A 123 19.57 12.21 -7.85
N ARG A 124 18.25 12.00 -7.91
CA ARG A 124 17.62 11.02 -8.79
C ARG A 124 17.13 11.73 -10.03
N ILE A 125 17.84 11.55 -11.13
CA ILE A 125 17.54 12.25 -12.40
C ILE A 125 16.73 11.33 -13.32
N THR A 126 16.91 10.02 -13.17
CA THR A 126 16.35 9.03 -14.10
C THR A 126 15.56 7.93 -13.40
N ARG A 127 14.70 7.26 -14.17
CA ARG A 127 14.02 6.02 -13.74
C ARG A 127 15.03 4.93 -13.34
N LEU A 128 16.20 4.90 -13.97
CA LEU A 128 17.27 3.95 -13.65
C LEU A 128 17.86 4.23 -12.27
N ASP A 129 18.01 5.49 -11.86
CA ASP A 129 18.46 5.87 -10.52
C ASP A 129 17.46 5.43 -9.45
N ALA A 130 16.17 5.55 -9.75
CA ALA A 130 15.10 5.10 -8.86
C ALA A 130 15.13 3.57 -8.69
N LEU A 131 15.28 2.82 -9.78
CA LEU A 131 15.43 1.36 -9.74
C LEU A 131 16.71 0.93 -9.02
N SER A 132 17.81 1.64 -9.22
CA SER A 132 19.08 1.33 -8.56
C SER A 132 19.03 1.64 -7.06
N SER A 133 18.31 2.69 -6.65
CA SER A 133 18.02 2.97 -5.25
C SER A 133 17.18 1.87 -4.59
N LEU A 134 16.19 1.34 -5.33
CA LEU A 134 15.40 0.20 -4.87
C LEU A 134 16.28 -1.06 -4.76
N TYR A 135 17.15 -1.30 -5.75
CA TYR A 135 18.11 -2.40 -5.75
C TYR A 135 19.07 -2.31 -4.55
N ALA A 136 19.53 -1.12 -4.17
CA ALA A 136 20.38 -0.93 -2.99
C ALA A 136 19.70 -1.40 -1.67
N CYS A 137 18.36 -1.45 -1.64
CA CYS A 137 17.59 -1.99 -0.51
C CYS A 137 17.43 -3.52 -0.55
N SER A 138 17.78 -4.19 -1.64
CA SER A 138 17.72 -5.66 -1.77
C SER A 138 18.91 -6.36 -1.10
N ASP A 139 18.79 -7.66 -0.84
CA ASP A 139 19.87 -8.46 -0.25
C ASP A 139 21.15 -8.34 -1.08
N GLU A 140 21.02 -8.47 -2.39
CA GLU A 140 22.13 -8.36 -3.34
C GLU A 140 22.75 -6.96 -3.33
N GLY A 141 21.92 -5.89 -3.37
CA GLY A 141 22.42 -4.52 -3.38
C GLY A 141 23.06 -4.09 -2.07
N ARG A 142 22.55 -4.57 -0.92
CA ARG A 142 23.17 -4.35 0.40
C ARG A 142 24.51 -5.08 0.49
N GLN A 143 24.60 -6.30 -0.03
CA GLN A 143 25.84 -7.07 -0.04
C GLN A 143 26.91 -6.43 -0.94
N SER A 144 26.53 -5.95 -2.12
CA SER A 144 27.47 -5.35 -3.07
C SER A 144 27.80 -3.88 -2.78
N ARG A 145 27.04 -3.21 -1.89
CA ARG A 145 27.23 -1.80 -1.53
C ARG A 145 27.35 -0.89 -2.74
N VAL A 146 26.38 -0.99 -3.67
CA VAL A 146 26.39 -0.37 -5.01
C VAL A 146 26.80 1.11 -5.01
N PHE A 147 26.48 1.84 -3.94
CA PHE A 147 26.73 3.27 -3.81
C PHE A 147 27.70 3.63 -2.68
N GLY A 148 28.39 2.64 -2.09
CA GLY A 148 29.31 2.86 -0.98
C GLY A 148 30.48 3.78 -1.34
N ASP A 149 30.98 3.65 -2.57
CA ASP A 149 32.16 4.37 -3.08
C ASP A 149 31.82 5.73 -3.69
N LEU A 150 30.55 6.14 -3.70
CA LEU A 150 30.18 7.49 -4.14
C LEU A 150 30.79 8.53 -3.17
N PRO A 151 31.20 9.71 -3.69
CA PRO A 151 31.60 10.84 -2.86
C PRO A 151 30.51 11.23 -1.84
N GLU A 152 30.89 11.64 -0.63
CA GLU A 152 29.94 11.98 0.45
C GLU A 152 28.97 13.12 0.06
N ASP A 153 29.39 14.05 -0.80
CA ASP A 153 28.55 15.14 -1.31
C ASP A 153 27.52 14.68 -2.35
N GLN A 154 27.66 13.45 -2.87
CA GLN A 154 26.84 12.86 -3.93
C GLN A 154 25.95 11.71 -3.47
N LYS A 155 26.05 11.28 -2.21
CA LYS A 155 25.21 10.21 -1.65
C LYS A 155 24.50 10.66 -0.38
N VAL A 156 23.40 9.97 -0.07
CA VAL A 156 22.67 10.13 1.20
C VAL A 156 22.48 8.75 1.84
N SER A 157 22.50 8.73 3.17
CA SER A 157 22.24 7.53 3.96
C SER A 157 20.72 7.35 4.12
N LEU A 158 20.15 6.43 3.35
CA LEU A 158 18.73 6.11 3.43
C LEU A 158 18.38 5.47 4.78
N SER A 159 19.33 4.75 5.38
CA SER A 159 19.21 4.18 6.73
C SER A 159 19.03 5.26 7.80
N ASP A 160 19.81 6.34 7.76
CA ASP A 160 19.72 7.42 8.76
C ASP A 160 18.42 8.21 8.60
N MET A 161 18.03 8.48 7.35
CA MET A 161 16.73 9.10 7.06
C MET A 161 15.58 8.25 7.59
N PHE A 162 15.62 6.94 7.33
CA PHE A 162 14.60 6.00 7.80
C PHE A 162 14.49 5.93 9.32
N ALA A 163 15.62 5.98 10.04
CA ALA A 163 15.63 5.94 11.50
C ALA A 163 14.81 7.08 12.14
N SER A 164 14.69 8.21 11.44
CA SER A 164 13.92 9.39 11.88
C SER A 164 12.52 9.50 11.26
N THR A 165 12.18 8.64 10.30
CA THR A 165 10.95 8.73 9.50
C THR A 165 9.95 7.66 9.92
N ARG A 166 8.78 8.10 10.38
CA ARG A 166 7.67 7.20 10.65
C ARG A 166 6.94 6.85 9.36
N VAL A 167 7.14 5.62 8.89
CA VAL A 167 6.36 5.02 7.81
C VAL A 167 5.14 4.31 8.40
N ARG A 168 3.94 4.57 7.85
CA ARG A 168 2.70 3.94 8.30
C ARG A 168 2.76 2.44 8.04
N ARG A 169 2.38 1.63 9.04
CA ARG A 169 2.37 0.17 8.86
C ARG A 169 1.19 -0.27 7.98
N CYS A 170 1.49 -1.11 7.00
CA CYS A 170 0.53 -1.99 6.36
C CYS A 170 0.54 -3.33 7.11
N TYR A 171 -0.62 -3.95 7.29
CA TYR A 171 -0.76 -5.26 7.91
C TYR A 171 -1.15 -6.35 6.89
N GLY A 172 -1.33 -5.97 5.62
CA GLY A 172 -1.62 -6.90 4.53
C GLY A 172 -3.03 -6.77 3.98
N TRP A 173 -3.32 -7.61 3.00
CA TRP A 173 -4.64 -7.64 2.35
C TRP A 173 -5.62 -8.58 3.07
N ILE A 174 -6.91 -8.29 2.95
CA ILE A 174 -8.01 -9.17 3.38
C ILE A 174 -9.02 -9.37 2.26
N ARG A 175 -9.77 -10.46 2.36
CA ARG A 175 -10.92 -10.71 1.50
C ARG A 175 -12.22 -10.46 2.28
N LEU A 176 -13.17 -9.80 1.63
CA LEU A 176 -14.44 -9.38 2.22
C LEU A 176 -15.59 -9.88 1.36
N GLY A 177 -16.62 -10.44 2.00
CA GLY A 177 -17.90 -10.71 1.34
C GLY A 177 -18.69 -9.41 1.18
N GLY A 178 -19.33 -9.23 0.02
CA GLY A 178 -20.12 -8.05 -0.29
C GLY A 178 -21.28 -7.81 0.68
N GLU A 179 -21.91 -8.87 1.17
CA GLU A 179 -22.94 -8.81 2.21
C GLU A 179 -22.47 -8.02 3.45
N ALA A 180 -21.23 -8.24 3.89
CA ALA A 180 -20.65 -7.55 5.04
C ALA A 180 -20.42 -6.04 4.77
N LEU A 181 -20.43 -5.61 3.51
CA LEU A 181 -20.15 -4.24 3.07
C LEU A 181 -21.39 -3.47 2.66
N MET A 182 -22.53 -4.12 2.41
CA MET A 182 -23.74 -3.47 1.91
C MET A 182 -24.20 -2.27 2.76
N HIS A 183 -24.09 -2.38 4.08
CA HIS A 183 -24.47 -1.30 5.00
C HIS A 183 -23.62 -0.03 4.85
N LEU A 184 -22.48 -0.11 4.15
CA LEU A 184 -21.58 1.02 3.85
C LEU A 184 -21.99 1.77 2.58
N ASN A 185 -22.81 1.18 1.71
CA ASN A 185 -23.28 1.85 0.48
C ASN A 185 -24.00 3.16 0.77
N ARG A 186 -24.71 3.26 1.91
CA ARG A 186 -25.37 4.50 2.35
C ARG A 186 -24.42 5.66 2.67
N LEU A 187 -23.13 5.38 2.82
CA LEU A 187 -22.08 6.35 3.15
C LEU A 187 -21.32 6.81 1.90
N ILE A 188 -21.54 6.14 0.77
CA ILE A 188 -20.94 6.50 -0.51
C ILE A 188 -21.81 7.58 -1.12
N SER A 189 -21.21 8.74 -1.40
CA SER A 189 -21.88 9.86 -2.06
C SER A 189 -21.17 10.14 -3.38
N TRP A 190 -21.91 10.19 -4.48
CA TRP A 190 -21.35 10.57 -5.78
C TRP A 190 -21.99 11.84 -6.33
N ASP A 191 -21.29 12.47 -7.29
CA ASP A 191 -21.84 13.60 -8.00
C ASP A 191 -22.94 13.14 -8.97
N LYS A 192 -24.20 13.36 -8.59
CA LYS A 192 -25.40 13.08 -9.41
C LYS A 192 -25.39 13.83 -10.74
N ARG A 193 -24.58 14.89 -10.90
CA ARG A 193 -24.40 15.57 -12.18
C ARG A 193 -23.56 14.74 -13.15
N LEU A 194 -22.49 14.13 -12.67
CA LEU A 194 -21.62 13.27 -13.49
C LEU A 194 -22.33 11.96 -13.86
N GLU A 195 -23.07 11.37 -12.91
CA GLU A 195 -23.92 10.21 -13.18
C GLU A 195 -24.92 10.46 -14.32
N ARG A 196 -25.65 11.59 -14.28
CA ARG A 196 -26.63 11.95 -15.32
C ARG A 196 -26.01 12.15 -16.70
N LYS A 197 -24.73 12.49 -16.77
CA LYS A 197 -23.99 12.63 -18.02
C LYS A 197 -23.41 11.31 -18.52
N GLY A 198 -23.55 10.22 -17.77
CA GLY A 198 -22.87 8.96 -18.04
C GLY A 198 -21.35 9.06 -17.87
N GLU A 199 -20.87 10.08 -17.14
CA GLU A 199 -19.46 10.39 -16.88
C GLU A 199 -19.01 9.84 -15.51
N LEU A 200 -19.78 8.94 -14.91
CA LEU A 200 -19.37 8.24 -13.69
C LEU A 200 -20.04 6.86 -13.66
N ILE A 201 -19.25 5.81 -13.42
CA ILE A 201 -19.78 4.50 -13.05
C ILE A 201 -19.91 4.54 -11.53
N PRO A 202 -21.15 4.56 -10.96
CA PRO A 202 -21.29 4.58 -9.52
C PRO A 202 -20.74 3.28 -8.96
N ALA A 203 -19.86 3.41 -7.96
CA ALA A 203 -19.17 2.29 -7.38
C ALA A 203 -19.85 1.91 -6.06
N PHE A 204 -20.41 0.70 -6.00
CA PHE A 204 -21.15 0.19 -4.85
C PHE A 204 -20.79 -1.28 -4.58
N PHE A 205 -21.03 -1.71 -3.34
CA PHE A 205 -20.86 -3.10 -2.94
C PHE A 205 -22.11 -3.92 -3.27
N GLU A 206 -21.90 -5.04 -3.95
CA GLU A 206 -22.93 -6.03 -4.31
C GLU A 206 -22.82 -7.24 -3.37
N PRO A 207 -23.94 -7.76 -2.82
CA PRO A 207 -23.93 -8.80 -1.78
C PRO A 207 -23.17 -10.07 -2.20
N GLU A 208 -23.35 -10.50 -3.45
CA GLU A 208 -22.85 -11.78 -3.98
C GLU A 208 -21.39 -11.70 -4.43
N ARG A 209 -20.79 -10.51 -4.43
CA ARG A 209 -19.40 -10.31 -4.84
C ARG A 209 -18.43 -10.43 -3.68
N HIS A 210 -17.17 -10.70 -4.03
CA HIS A 210 -16.06 -10.58 -3.10
C HIS A 210 -15.26 -9.32 -3.41
N TYR A 211 -14.76 -8.70 -2.36
CA TYR A 211 -13.95 -7.50 -2.43
C TYR A 211 -12.61 -7.73 -1.72
N TYR A 212 -11.62 -6.93 -2.08
CA TYR A 212 -10.34 -6.89 -1.40
C TYR A 212 -10.22 -5.59 -0.62
N GLY A 213 -9.57 -5.67 0.53
CA GLY A 213 -9.16 -4.49 1.28
C GLY A 213 -7.72 -4.61 1.76
N ILE A 214 -7.12 -3.46 2.05
CA ILE A 214 -5.78 -3.37 2.66
C ILE A 214 -5.94 -2.79 4.07
N VAL A 215 -5.32 -3.46 5.02
CA VAL A 215 -5.38 -3.12 6.44
C VAL A 215 -4.15 -2.29 6.80
N TYR A 216 -4.40 -1.10 7.32
CA TYR A 216 -3.38 -0.15 7.74
C TYR A 216 -3.46 0.15 9.23
N GLU A 217 -2.36 0.68 9.76
CA GLU A 217 -2.33 1.36 11.04
C GLU A 217 -3.37 2.49 11.09
N TYR A 218 -4.22 2.47 12.11
CA TYR A 218 -5.11 3.58 12.39
C TYR A 218 -4.35 4.69 13.10
N ILE A 219 -4.36 5.88 12.51
CA ILE A 219 -3.79 7.09 13.11
C ILE A 219 -4.94 7.92 13.69
N PRO A 220 -5.01 8.11 15.02
CA PRO A 220 -5.97 9.02 15.62
C PRO A 220 -5.75 10.45 15.11
N PRO A 221 -6.80 11.29 15.08
CA PRO A 221 -6.62 12.72 14.84
C PRO A 221 -5.61 13.31 15.83
N ALA A 222 -4.63 14.04 15.31
CA ALA A 222 -3.57 14.69 16.07
C ALA A 222 -3.18 16.01 15.37
N THR A 223 -2.47 16.88 16.10
CA THR A 223 -1.89 18.11 15.52
C THR A 223 -0.84 17.77 14.48
N LEU A 224 -0.79 18.53 13.38
CA LEU A 224 0.22 18.37 12.35
C LEU A 224 1.60 18.74 12.89
N GLU A 225 2.53 17.79 12.86
CA GLU A 225 3.94 18.02 13.18
C GLU A 225 4.71 18.30 11.88
N VAL A 226 5.00 19.56 11.61
CA VAL A 226 5.66 20.01 10.36
C VAL A 226 6.97 19.25 10.14
N ASP A 227 7.79 19.09 11.18
CA ASP A 227 9.06 18.37 11.09
C ASP A 227 8.88 16.90 10.73
N ALA A 228 7.82 16.25 11.21
CA ALA A 228 7.53 14.86 10.87
C ALA A 228 7.11 14.72 9.41
N VAL A 229 6.37 15.69 8.88
CA VAL A 229 6.00 15.74 7.45
C VAL A 229 7.24 15.97 6.60
N GLN A 230 8.12 16.90 6.98
CA GLN A 230 9.33 17.17 6.23
C GLN A 230 10.24 15.93 6.18
N ARG A 231 10.45 15.23 7.29
CA ARG A 231 11.21 13.96 7.31
C ARG A 231 10.64 12.90 6.37
N GLN A 232 9.31 12.82 6.25
CA GLN A 232 8.66 11.92 5.29
C GLN A 232 8.90 12.36 3.85
N ILE A 233 8.79 13.66 3.56
CA ILE A 233 9.09 14.22 2.23
C ILE A 233 10.54 13.91 1.87
N ASP A 234 11.49 14.19 2.76
CA ASP A 234 12.90 13.92 2.53
C ASP A 234 13.10 12.42 2.25
N PHE A 235 12.54 11.52 3.06
CA PHE A 235 12.68 10.07 2.83
C PHE A 235 12.12 9.59 1.49
N PHE A 236 10.99 10.12 1.03
CA PHE A 236 10.38 9.66 -0.22
C PHE A 236 10.88 10.42 -1.45
N TYR A 237 11.36 11.65 -1.30
CA TYR A 237 11.69 12.59 -2.38
C TYR A 237 13.10 13.20 -2.30
N TYR A 238 14.02 12.62 -1.52
CA TYR A 238 15.44 13.00 -1.50
C TYR A 238 16.06 13.05 -2.90
#